data_AF-A0A8T0D109-F1
#
_entry.id   AF-A0A8T0D109-F1
#
_cell.length_a   1.000
_cell.length_b   1.000
_cell.length_c   1.000
_cell.angle_alpha   90.00
_cell.angle_beta   90.00
_cell.angle_gamma   90.00
#
_symmetry.space_group_name_H-M   'P 1'
#
loop_
_entity.id
_entity.type
_entity.pdbx_description
1 polymer ?
#
loop_
_entity_poly.entity_id
_entity_poly.type
_entity_poly.pdbx_seq_one_letter_code
_entity_poly.pdbx_strand_id
1 'polypeptide(L)'
;MASKNKPSSERRRIESGFRFLVGLLKLICQSLRPSWISAIILIAFLLTAGGFYEYVAYQVGLIASEFYGALTSESYVRFIWTVRLSVLYVFSISLIIAVKSMVAGHLALLLRDALTTRLQKHYFDSKRFYIINNLNDMDNPDQRFTQDVGIVCNLLAEIVPTIAINPFLVIFYTYKCVEKAGWLGPVSAYILFVVFAILTRLLTTWTSKSIYEMDRQEGNFRFVHTQLRLSSESAAFLNVGHSEQHFITIAFRRLLHAFRVSINRKAVLLFITTMSAYTGGILNYLALGTVLFSGFFGQLSTVEITVLISETSFYLLYLINKLTTLIDLANQISQLVGVGHRILTLNGYLDKCCIHDSPATYSASQVCNAVPIVSTPFPPSLFDGAR
;
A
#
# COMPACT_ATOMS: atom_id res chain seq x y z
N MET A 1 25.35 6.75 39.43
CA MET A 1 24.15 7.57 39.16
C MET A 1 23.44 7.01 37.95
N ALA A 2 22.21 6.54 38.13
CA ALA A 2 21.43 5.82 37.13
C ALA A 2 21.09 6.73 35.94
N SER A 3 21.67 6.43 34.78
CA SER A 3 21.22 6.94 33.49
C SER A 3 19.83 6.35 33.23
N LYS A 4 18.80 7.17 33.47
CA LYS A 4 17.43 6.88 33.02
C LYS A 4 17.49 6.70 31.51
N ASN A 5 17.26 5.46 31.06
CA ASN A 5 16.91 5.13 29.68
C ASN A 5 15.80 6.05 29.20
N LYS A 6 16.17 7.13 28.49
CA LYS A 6 15.25 7.83 27.61
C LYS A 6 14.83 6.81 26.56
N PRO A 7 13.53 6.48 26.41
CA PRO A 7 13.11 5.66 25.30
C PRO A 7 13.53 6.36 24.00
N SER A 8 14.10 5.58 23.08
CA SER A 8 14.63 6.03 21.79
C SER A 8 13.68 7.02 21.10
N SER A 9 14.25 8.13 20.64
CA SER A 9 13.56 9.26 20.03
C SER A 9 12.71 8.89 18.80
N GLU A 10 12.97 7.75 18.17
CA GLU A 10 12.16 7.20 17.07
C GLU A 10 10.70 6.88 17.46
N ARG A 11 10.43 6.49 18.72
CA ARG A 11 9.06 6.09 19.13
C ARG A 11 8.11 7.27 19.41
N ARG A 12 8.61 8.51 19.50
CA ARG A 12 7.83 9.66 20.02
C ARG A 12 7.29 10.64 18.97
N ARG A 13 7.48 10.40 17.68
CA ARG A 13 6.90 11.25 16.62
C ARG A 13 5.93 10.47 15.76
N ILE A 14 4.82 10.03 16.35
CA ILE A 14 3.58 9.87 15.58
C ILE A 14 3.05 11.30 15.41
N GLU A 15 3.60 12.03 14.44
CA GLU A 15 3.00 13.29 14.02
C GLU A 15 1.60 12.96 13.48
N SER A 16 0.61 13.81 13.80
CA SER A 16 -0.77 13.66 13.35
C SER A 16 -0.84 13.24 11.88
N GLY A 17 -1.64 12.24 11.52
CA GLY A 17 -1.68 11.67 10.17
C GLY A 17 -1.80 12.69 9.02
N PHE A 18 -2.42 13.85 9.29
CA PHE A 18 -2.47 14.98 8.35
C PHE A 18 -1.10 15.61 8.05
N ARG A 19 -0.26 15.84 9.07
CA ARG A 19 1.11 16.36 8.90
C ARG A 19 1.98 15.39 8.13
N PHE A 20 1.85 14.10 8.41
CA PHE A 20 2.50 13.04 7.65
C PHE A 20 2.12 13.11 6.17
N LEU A 21 0.82 13.16 5.86
CA LEU A 21 0.31 13.20 4.49
C LEU A 21 0.84 14.43 3.74
N VAL A 22 0.77 15.62 4.36
CA VAL A 22 1.28 16.85 3.77
C VAL A 22 2.79 16.77 3.54
N GLY A 23 3.54 16.22 4.48
CA GLY A 23 4.99 16.01 4.35
C GLY A 23 5.35 15.08 3.20
N LEU A 24 4.65 13.94 3.10
CA LEU A 24 4.86 12.96 2.03
C LEU A 24 4.49 13.52 0.66
N LEU A 25 3.33 14.17 0.54
CA LEU A 25 2.89 14.80 -0.70
C LEU A 25 3.85 15.92 -1.12
N LYS A 26 4.32 16.75 -0.18
CA LYS A 26 5.32 17.79 -0.48
C LYS A 26 6.61 17.18 -1.01
N LEU A 27 7.11 16.11 -0.39
CA LEU A 27 8.31 15.41 -0.86
C LEU A 27 8.11 14.85 -2.28
N ILE A 28 6.97 14.20 -2.53
CA ILE A 28 6.64 13.65 -3.85
C ILE A 28 6.54 14.75 -4.90
N CYS A 29 5.78 15.82 -4.65
CA CYS A 29 5.65 16.95 -5.57
C CYS A 29 7.00 17.62 -5.87
N GLN A 30 7.86 17.80 -4.86
CA GLN A 30 9.20 18.34 -5.07
C GLN A 30 10.09 17.40 -5.89
N SER A 31 9.95 16.09 -5.70
CA SER A 31 10.70 15.08 -6.45
C SER A 31 10.22 14.98 -7.90
N LEU A 32 8.91 15.10 -8.13
CA LEU A 32 8.26 15.02 -9.45
C LEU A 32 8.35 16.31 -10.27
N ARG A 33 8.89 17.40 -9.74
CA ARG A 33 9.00 18.69 -10.44
C ARG A 33 9.55 18.58 -11.89
N PRO A 34 10.58 17.79 -12.21
CA PRO A 34 11.06 17.66 -13.59
C PRO A 34 10.11 16.87 -14.51
N SER A 35 9.31 15.95 -13.96
CA SER A 35 8.46 14.99 -14.70
C SER A 35 6.97 15.13 -14.35
N TRP A 36 6.54 16.34 -13.99
CA TRP A 36 5.19 16.57 -13.45
C TRP A 36 4.08 16.33 -14.49
N ILE A 37 4.32 16.69 -15.76
CA ILE A 37 3.36 16.49 -16.85
C ILE A 37 3.12 14.99 -17.09
N SER A 38 4.18 14.19 -17.19
CA SER A 38 4.06 12.74 -17.39
C SER A 38 3.39 12.05 -16.20
N ALA A 39 3.67 12.49 -14.97
CA ALA A 39 2.97 12.00 -13.78
C ALA A 39 1.46 12.31 -13.85
N ILE A 40 1.06 13.52 -14.24
CA ILE A 40 -0.35 13.90 -14.38
C ILE A 40 -1.04 13.08 -15.47
N ILE A 41 -0.40 12.89 -16.62
CA ILE A 41 -0.94 12.08 -17.72
C ILE A 41 -1.16 10.63 -17.26
N LEU A 42 -0.18 10.03 -16.57
CA LEU A 42 -0.30 8.66 -16.07
C LEU A 42 -1.40 8.53 -15.01
N ILE A 43 -1.52 9.50 -14.09
CA ILE A 43 -2.60 9.51 -13.10
C ILE A 43 -3.96 9.66 -13.78
N ALA A 44 -4.11 10.59 -14.73
CA ALA A 44 -5.35 10.77 -15.47
C ALA A 44 -5.73 9.50 -16.23
N PHE A 45 -4.77 8.87 -16.93
CA PHE A 45 -4.99 7.62 -17.65
C PHE A 45 -5.32 6.45 -16.72
N LEU A 46 -4.71 6.41 -15.53
CA LEU A 46 -5.02 5.40 -14.52
C LEU A 46 -6.45 5.55 -13.98
N LEU A 47 -6.90 6.78 -13.75
CA LEU A 47 -8.26 7.08 -13.30
C LEU A 47 -9.29 6.77 -14.38
N THR A 48 -9.03 7.10 -15.65
CA THR A 48 -9.94 6.76 -16.76
C THR A 48 -10.01 5.26 -16.99
N ALA A 49 -8.88 4.56 -16.99
CA ALA A 49 -8.85 3.10 -17.06
C ALA A 49 -9.57 2.46 -15.86
N GLY A 50 -9.41 3.03 -14.66
CA GLY A 50 -10.12 2.63 -13.45
C GLY A 50 -11.65 2.81 -13.58
N GLY A 51 -12.11 3.97 -14.07
CA GLY A 51 -13.54 4.20 -14.29
C GLY A 51 -14.12 3.28 -15.37
N PHE A 52 -13.38 3.04 -16.45
CA PHE A 52 -13.81 2.13 -17.51
C PHE A 52 -13.85 0.66 -17.04
N TYR A 53 -12.90 0.25 -16.18
CA TYR A 53 -12.95 -1.05 -15.50
C TYR A 53 -14.26 -1.23 -14.72
N GLU A 54 -14.64 -0.24 -13.91
CA GLU A 54 -15.85 -0.32 -13.09
C GLU A 54 -17.13 -0.34 -13.94
N TYR A 55 -17.15 0.40 -15.05
CA TYR A 55 -18.23 0.33 -16.02
C TYR A 55 -18.38 -1.06 -16.63
N VAL A 56 -17.28 -1.65 -17.12
CA VAL A 56 -17.31 -3.01 -17.69
C VAL A 56 -17.66 -4.04 -16.63
N ALA A 57 -17.14 -3.90 -15.40
CA ALA A 57 -17.48 -4.79 -14.28
C ALA A 57 -18.98 -4.74 -13.93
N TYR A 58 -19.60 -3.56 -13.97
CA TYR A 58 -21.04 -3.41 -13.82
C TYR A 58 -21.81 -4.17 -14.90
N GLN A 59 -21.41 -4.02 -16.18
CA GLN A 59 -22.04 -4.76 -17.28
C GLN A 59 -21.87 -6.27 -17.13
N VAL A 60 -20.67 -6.74 -16.77
CA VAL A 60 -20.40 -8.16 -16.49
C VAL A 60 -21.30 -8.69 -15.37
N GLY A 61 -21.56 -7.89 -14.35
CA GLY A 61 -22.48 -8.25 -13.28
C GLY A 61 -23.92 -8.47 -13.72
N LEU A 62 -24.41 -7.63 -14.64
CA LEU A 62 -25.77 -7.71 -15.18
C LEU A 62 -25.96 -8.83 -16.20
N ILE A 63 -24.89 -9.35 -16.80
CA ILE A 63 -24.98 -10.49 -17.72
C ILE A 63 -25.64 -11.70 -17.06
N ALA A 64 -25.41 -11.91 -15.76
CA ALA A 64 -26.07 -12.98 -15.02
C ALA A 64 -27.60 -12.86 -15.08
N SER A 65 -28.14 -11.65 -14.91
CA SER A 65 -29.60 -11.43 -14.97
C SER A 65 -30.13 -11.62 -16.39
N GLU A 66 -29.37 -11.25 -17.42
CA GLU A 66 -29.70 -11.54 -18.82
C GLU A 66 -29.73 -13.03 -19.15
N PHE A 67 -28.82 -13.82 -18.57
CA PHE A 67 -28.86 -15.29 -18.68
C PHE A 67 -30.10 -15.86 -18.02
N TYR A 68 -30.42 -15.45 -16.80
CA TYR A 68 -31.65 -15.89 -16.12
C TYR A 68 -32.91 -15.50 -16.89
N GLY A 69 -32.94 -14.29 -17.45
CA GLY A 69 -34.03 -13.84 -18.32
C GLY A 69 -34.20 -14.72 -19.56
N ALA A 70 -33.11 -15.00 -20.28
CA ALA A 70 -33.13 -15.82 -21.49
C ALA A 70 -33.51 -17.29 -21.23
N LEU A 71 -33.02 -17.87 -20.12
CA LEU A 71 -33.32 -19.24 -19.71
C LEU A 71 -34.77 -19.39 -19.26
N THR A 72 -35.27 -18.46 -18.46
CA THR A 72 -36.66 -18.51 -17.96
C THR A 72 -37.68 -18.20 -19.06
N SER A 73 -37.30 -17.40 -20.07
CA SER A 73 -38.13 -17.14 -21.25
C SER A 73 -37.94 -18.16 -22.39
N GLU A 74 -37.14 -19.21 -22.19
CA GLU A 74 -36.81 -20.26 -23.18
C GLU A 74 -36.38 -19.72 -24.57
N SER A 75 -35.69 -18.57 -24.62
CA SER A 75 -35.33 -17.92 -25.89
C SER A 75 -33.90 -18.26 -26.30
N TYR A 76 -33.76 -19.15 -27.29
CA TYR A 76 -32.45 -19.53 -27.84
C TYR A 76 -31.70 -18.35 -28.46
N VAL A 77 -32.40 -17.45 -29.15
CA VAL A 77 -31.79 -16.28 -29.80
C VAL A 77 -31.20 -15.33 -28.75
N ARG A 78 -31.95 -15.05 -27.67
CA ARG A 78 -31.45 -14.22 -26.56
C ARG A 78 -30.26 -14.89 -25.88
N PHE A 79 -30.32 -16.20 -25.66
CA PHE A 79 -29.22 -16.95 -25.04
C PHE A 79 -27.92 -16.84 -25.85
N ILE A 80 -27.93 -17.11 -27.15
CA ILE A 80 -26.72 -17.02 -28.00
C ILE A 80 -26.18 -15.59 -28.05
N TRP A 81 -27.06 -14.59 -28.08
CA TRP A 81 -26.65 -13.19 -28.01
C TRP A 81 -25.94 -12.86 -26.69
N THR A 82 -26.51 -13.28 -25.56
CA THR A 82 -25.91 -13.11 -24.23
C THR A 82 -24.56 -13.82 -24.12
N VAL A 83 -24.40 -15.02 -24.68
CA VAL A 83 -23.10 -15.73 -24.71
C VAL A 83 -22.05 -14.93 -25.47
N ARG A 84 -22.38 -14.42 -26.67
CA ARG A 84 -21.44 -13.61 -27.47
C ARG A 84 -21.02 -12.33 -26.75
N LEU A 85 -21.97 -11.63 -26.12
CA LEU A 85 -21.68 -10.47 -25.29
C LEU A 85 -20.80 -10.83 -24.08
N SER A 86 -21.05 -11.98 -23.44
CA SER A 86 -20.25 -12.44 -22.30
C SER A 86 -18.78 -12.64 -22.66
N VAL A 87 -18.51 -13.28 -23.80
CA VAL A 87 -17.13 -13.47 -24.29
C VAL A 87 -16.45 -12.12 -24.54
N LEU A 88 -17.16 -11.18 -25.17
CA LEU A 88 -16.64 -9.83 -25.41
C LEU A 88 -16.31 -9.11 -24.09
N TYR A 89 -17.22 -9.12 -23.13
CA TYR A 89 -17.01 -8.45 -21.85
C TYR A 89 -15.89 -9.10 -21.01
N VAL A 90 -15.74 -10.43 -21.04
CA VAL A 90 -14.63 -11.13 -20.38
C VAL A 90 -13.29 -10.77 -21.03
N PHE A 91 -13.24 -10.67 -22.35
CA PHE A 91 -12.05 -10.19 -23.05
C PHE A 91 -11.74 -8.73 -22.66
N SER A 92 -12.74 -7.85 -22.68
CA SER A 92 -12.58 -6.43 -22.33
C SER A 92 -12.10 -6.23 -20.89
N ILE A 93 -12.72 -6.88 -19.90
CA ILE A 93 -12.33 -6.71 -18.50
C ILE A 93 -10.88 -7.18 -18.25
N SER A 94 -10.48 -8.28 -18.89
CA SER A 94 -9.11 -8.82 -18.78
C SER A 94 -8.09 -7.85 -19.36
N LEU A 95 -8.39 -7.28 -20.53
CA LEU A 95 -7.54 -6.27 -21.17
C LEU A 95 -7.41 -5.01 -20.30
N ILE A 96 -8.51 -4.52 -19.74
CA ILE A 96 -8.51 -3.31 -18.90
C ILE A 96 -7.71 -3.54 -17.61
N ILE A 97 -7.85 -4.71 -16.97
CA ILE A 97 -7.05 -5.07 -15.79
C ILE A 97 -5.56 -5.03 -16.12
N ALA A 98 -5.16 -5.61 -17.27
CA ALA A 98 -3.77 -5.60 -17.71
C ALA A 98 -3.25 -4.19 -17.96
N VAL A 99 -4.02 -3.35 -18.68
CA VAL A 99 -3.67 -1.95 -18.94
C VAL A 99 -3.58 -1.16 -17.64
N LYS A 100 -4.54 -1.28 -16.72
CA LYS A 100 -4.51 -0.61 -15.42
C LYS A 100 -3.26 -0.97 -14.63
N SER A 101 -2.91 -2.26 -14.59
CA SER A 101 -1.70 -2.76 -13.92
C SER A 101 -0.42 -2.19 -14.54
N MET A 102 -0.34 -2.19 -15.88
CA MET A 102 0.79 -1.63 -16.62
C MET A 102 0.98 -0.13 -16.32
N VAL A 103 -0.11 0.65 -16.31
CA VAL A 103 -0.08 2.10 -16.05
C VAL A 103 0.30 2.40 -14.60
N ALA A 104 -0.25 1.64 -13.65
CA ALA A 104 0.14 1.73 -12.24
C ALA A 104 1.64 1.42 -12.06
N GLY A 105 2.16 0.40 -12.75
CA GLY A 105 3.58 0.06 -12.77
C GLY A 105 4.46 1.18 -13.33
N HIS A 106 4.07 1.81 -14.45
CA HIS A 106 4.80 2.96 -14.99
C HIS A 106 4.75 4.18 -14.08
N LEU A 107 3.62 4.44 -13.41
CA LEU A 107 3.51 5.51 -12.42
C LEU A 107 4.45 5.25 -11.23
N ALA A 108 4.48 4.02 -10.72
CA ALA A 108 5.37 3.63 -9.64
C ALA A 108 6.85 3.73 -10.03
N LEU A 109 7.20 3.35 -11.27
CA LEU A 109 8.54 3.50 -11.83
C LEU A 109 8.98 4.97 -11.85
N LEU A 110 8.14 5.85 -12.41
CA LEU A 110 8.43 7.28 -12.51
C LEU A 110 8.57 7.92 -11.13
N LEU A 111 7.69 7.56 -10.19
CA LEU A 111 7.78 7.99 -8.78
C LEU A 111 9.09 7.52 -8.14
N ARG A 112 9.48 6.26 -8.37
CA ARG A 112 10.70 5.68 -7.81
C ARG A 112 11.95 6.36 -8.36
N ASP A 113 12.01 6.60 -9.66
CA ASP A 113 13.13 7.30 -10.29
C ASP A 113 13.28 8.72 -9.72
N ALA A 114 12.19 9.50 -9.71
CA ALA A 114 12.18 10.86 -9.19
C ALA A 114 12.58 10.94 -7.71
N LEU A 115 11.98 10.10 -6.86
CA LEU A 115 12.21 10.12 -5.41
C LEU A 115 13.60 9.60 -5.05
N THR A 116 14.04 8.50 -5.67
CA THR A 116 15.36 7.92 -5.40
C THR A 116 16.47 8.85 -5.86
N THR A 117 16.38 9.38 -7.08
CA THR A 117 17.40 10.30 -7.63
C THR A 117 17.53 11.57 -6.78
N ARG A 118 16.41 12.13 -6.32
CA ARG A 118 16.42 13.28 -5.40
C ARG A 118 17.11 12.92 -4.08
N LEU A 119 16.65 11.87 -3.40
CA LEU A 119 17.18 11.49 -2.09
C LEU A 119 18.68 11.11 -2.18
N GLN A 120 19.09 10.39 -3.23
CA GLN A 120 20.49 10.03 -3.47
C GLN A 120 21.35 11.26 -3.71
N LYS A 121 20.90 12.21 -4.53
CA LYS A 121 21.62 13.47 -4.75
C LYS A 121 21.84 14.21 -3.43
N HIS A 122 20.83 14.29 -2.57
CA HIS A 122 20.96 14.90 -1.25
C HIS A 122 21.89 14.12 -0.30
N TYR A 123 21.92 12.79 -0.40
CA TYR A 123 22.69 11.91 0.46
C TYR A 123 24.20 11.92 0.16
N PHE A 124 24.58 11.98 -1.12
CA PHE A 124 25.98 12.01 -1.54
C PHE A 124 26.59 13.42 -1.54
N ASP A 125 25.77 14.45 -1.43
CA ASP A 125 26.22 15.84 -1.31
C ASP A 125 26.92 16.10 0.04
N SER A 126 27.96 16.94 0.03
CA SER A 126 28.75 17.39 1.21
C SER A 126 29.11 16.31 2.26
N LYS A 127 29.44 15.08 1.83
CA LYS A 127 29.80 13.95 2.73
C LYS A 127 28.69 13.56 3.72
N ARG A 128 27.43 13.90 3.45
CA ARG A 128 26.28 13.60 4.32
C ARG A 128 26.07 12.11 4.55
N PHE A 129 26.48 11.26 3.61
CA PHE A 129 26.52 9.82 3.80
C PHE A 129 27.29 9.41 5.07
N TYR A 130 28.41 10.07 5.39
CA TYR A 130 29.18 9.76 6.60
C TYR A 130 28.41 10.16 7.85
N ILE A 131 27.80 11.36 7.84
CA ILE A 131 27.02 11.88 8.96
C ILE A 131 25.85 10.96 9.27
N ILE A 132 25.14 10.49 8.25
CA ILE A 132 23.97 9.63 8.41
C ILE A 132 24.35 8.24 8.92
N ASN A 133 25.45 7.64 8.46
CA ASN A 133 25.83 6.29 8.90
C ASN A 133 26.52 6.27 10.26
N ASN A 134 27.34 7.28 10.58
CA ASN A 134 28.24 7.23 11.73
C ASN A 134 27.89 8.21 12.86
N LEU A 135 27.23 9.34 12.55
CA LEU A 135 26.94 10.39 13.52
C LEU A 135 25.45 10.46 13.91
N ASN A 136 24.58 9.77 13.18
CA ASN A 136 23.15 9.67 13.46
C ASN A 136 22.78 8.27 13.92
N ASP A 137 21.87 8.21 14.89
CA ASP A 137 21.29 6.97 15.42
C ASP A 137 20.15 6.48 14.51
N MET A 138 20.44 6.27 13.22
CA MET A 138 19.45 5.84 12.24
C MET A 138 19.75 4.43 11.75
N ASP A 139 18.90 3.48 12.14
CA ASP A 139 19.01 2.08 11.74
C ASP A 139 18.75 1.92 10.22
N ASN A 140 19.66 1.19 9.56
CA ASN A 140 19.60 0.70 8.17
C ASN A 140 19.20 1.77 7.13
N PRO A 141 20.01 2.83 6.92
CA PRO A 141 19.77 3.84 5.88
C PRO A 141 19.66 3.24 4.48
N ASP A 142 20.47 2.23 4.18
CA ASP A 142 20.51 1.51 2.91
C ASP A 142 19.18 0.83 2.57
N GLN A 143 18.52 0.23 3.56
CA GLN A 143 17.20 -0.38 3.40
C GLN A 143 16.16 0.67 2.98
N ARG A 144 16.24 1.89 3.51
CA ARG A 144 15.30 2.96 3.19
C ARG A 144 15.37 3.38 1.71
N PHE A 145 16.57 3.48 1.15
CA PHE A 145 16.76 3.79 -0.27
C PHE A 145 16.37 2.63 -1.20
N THR A 146 16.74 1.41 -0.84
CA THR A 146 16.61 0.25 -1.74
C THR A 146 15.21 -0.34 -1.76
N GLN A 147 14.59 -0.49 -0.59
CA GLN A 147 13.31 -1.18 -0.40
C GLN A 147 12.16 -0.19 -0.13
N ASP A 148 12.28 0.62 0.93
CA ASP A 148 11.16 1.43 1.43
C ASP A 148 10.62 2.39 0.37
N VAL A 149 11.50 3.07 -0.38
CA VAL A 149 11.10 3.96 -1.49
C VAL A 149 10.25 3.21 -2.53
N GLY A 150 10.64 1.98 -2.91
CA GLY A 150 9.88 1.18 -3.87
C GLY A 150 8.50 0.79 -3.35
N ILE A 151 8.44 0.36 -2.10
CA ILE A 151 7.17 0.00 -1.45
C ILE A 151 6.22 1.20 -1.45
N VAL A 152 6.71 2.38 -1.08
CA VAL A 152 5.89 3.61 -1.07
C VAL A 152 5.40 3.97 -2.47
N CYS A 153 6.26 3.92 -3.50
CA CYS A 153 5.87 4.23 -4.87
C CYS A 153 4.80 3.28 -5.41
N ASN A 154 4.94 1.97 -5.15
CA ASN A 154 3.95 0.96 -5.56
C ASN A 154 2.61 1.17 -4.83
N LEU A 155 2.65 1.33 -3.50
CA LEU A 155 1.45 1.57 -2.70
C LEU A 155 0.71 2.83 -3.16
N LEU A 156 1.43 3.92 -3.45
CA LEU A 156 0.79 5.14 -3.95
C LEU A 156 0.08 4.92 -5.29
N ALA A 157 0.71 4.22 -6.23
CA ALA A 157 0.10 3.93 -7.53
C ALA A 157 -1.17 3.07 -7.41
N GLU A 158 -1.21 2.14 -6.45
CA GLU A 158 -2.37 1.27 -6.19
C GLU A 158 -3.50 1.98 -5.42
N ILE A 159 -3.15 2.82 -4.45
CA ILE A 159 -4.09 3.51 -3.56
C ILE A 159 -4.84 4.63 -4.30
N VAL A 160 -4.18 5.37 -5.19
CA VAL A 160 -4.75 6.54 -5.90
C VAL A 160 -6.10 6.24 -6.58
N PRO A 161 -6.21 5.25 -7.49
CA PRO A 161 -7.49 4.97 -8.15
C PRO A 161 -8.56 4.47 -7.16
N THR A 162 -8.14 3.71 -6.15
CA THR A 162 -9.04 3.14 -5.15
C THR A 162 -9.65 4.23 -4.26
N ILE A 163 -8.86 5.19 -3.78
CA ILE A 163 -9.37 6.35 -3.02
C ILE A 163 -10.31 7.20 -3.88
N ALA A 164 -9.94 7.42 -5.15
CA ALA A 164 -10.68 8.33 -6.02
C ALA A 164 -12.04 7.78 -6.44
N ILE A 165 -12.13 6.49 -6.75
CA ILE A 165 -13.31 5.91 -7.40
C ILE A 165 -14.23 5.21 -6.38
N ASN A 166 -13.66 4.49 -5.40
CA ASN A 166 -14.43 3.60 -4.53
C ASN A 166 -15.54 4.28 -3.69
N PRO A 167 -15.34 5.50 -3.13
CA PRO A 167 -16.39 6.18 -2.38
C PRO A 167 -17.65 6.45 -3.22
N PHE A 168 -17.48 6.83 -4.50
CA PHE A 168 -18.59 7.03 -5.42
C PHE A 168 -19.34 5.72 -5.71
N LEU A 169 -18.60 4.62 -5.86
CA LEU A 169 -19.21 3.31 -6.08
C LEU A 169 -20.03 2.84 -4.87
N VAL A 170 -19.52 3.03 -3.65
CA VAL A 170 -20.29 2.68 -2.45
C VAL A 170 -21.62 3.43 -2.43
N ILE A 171 -21.61 4.74 -2.71
CA ILE A 171 -22.85 5.54 -2.77
C ILE A 171 -23.77 5.02 -3.89
N PHE A 172 -23.23 4.76 -5.09
CA PHE A 172 -23.99 4.30 -6.25
C PHE A 172 -24.65 2.93 -6.01
N TYR A 173 -23.91 1.95 -5.49
CA TYR A 173 -24.45 0.61 -5.22
C TYR A 173 -25.42 0.61 -4.04
N THR A 174 -25.18 1.44 -3.01
CA THR A 174 -26.17 1.64 -1.94
C THR A 174 -27.47 2.19 -2.49
N TYR A 175 -27.42 3.20 -3.36
CA TYR A 175 -28.62 3.72 -4.01
C TYR A 175 -29.34 2.64 -4.82
N LYS A 176 -28.61 1.86 -5.64
CA LYS A 176 -29.20 0.79 -6.46
C LYS A 176 -29.82 -0.33 -5.63
N CYS A 177 -29.19 -0.71 -4.52
CA CYS A 177 -29.77 -1.69 -3.60
C CYS A 177 -31.03 -1.17 -2.92
N VAL A 178 -31.06 0.09 -2.47
CA VAL A 178 -32.25 0.69 -1.85
C VAL A 178 -33.40 0.79 -2.85
N GLU A 179 -33.12 1.20 -4.09
CA GLU A 179 -34.11 1.30 -5.17
C GLU A 179 -34.77 -0.06 -5.48
N LYS A 180 -34.01 -1.15 -5.46
CA LYS A 180 -34.48 -2.48 -5.91
C LYS A 180 -34.97 -3.39 -4.77
N ALA A 181 -34.40 -3.27 -3.57
CA ALA A 181 -34.67 -4.17 -2.44
C ALA A 181 -34.96 -3.46 -1.11
N GLY A 182 -34.98 -2.13 -1.10
CA GLY A 182 -35.19 -1.34 0.11
C GLY A 182 -33.98 -1.33 1.04
N TRP A 183 -34.19 -0.77 2.24
CA TRP A 183 -33.09 -0.46 3.17
C TRP A 183 -32.48 -1.67 3.88
N LEU A 184 -33.22 -2.78 4.00
CA LEU A 184 -32.80 -3.93 4.81
C LEU A 184 -31.52 -4.59 4.28
N GLY A 185 -31.37 -4.70 2.95
CA GLY A 185 -30.16 -5.22 2.31
C GLY A 185 -28.91 -4.40 2.64
N PRO A 186 -28.82 -3.12 2.22
CA PRO A 186 -27.67 -2.26 2.51
C PRO A 186 -27.36 -2.12 3.99
N VAL A 187 -28.37 -1.92 4.84
CA VAL A 187 -28.15 -1.77 6.29
C VAL A 187 -27.51 -3.01 6.89
N SER A 188 -27.99 -4.20 6.53
CA SER A 188 -27.39 -5.45 6.99
C SER A 188 -25.95 -5.63 6.51
N ALA A 189 -25.65 -5.23 5.27
CA ALA A 189 -24.28 -5.23 4.72
C ALA A 189 -23.37 -4.25 5.48
N TYR A 190 -23.85 -3.05 5.82
CA TYR A 190 -23.10 -2.10 6.64
C TYR A 190 -22.83 -2.60 8.06
N ILE A 191 -23.81 -3.27 8.69
CA ILE A 191 -23.62 -3.86 10.03
C ILE A 191 -22.54 -4.93 9.99
N LEU A 192 -22.63 -5.90 9.06
CA LEU A 192 -21.59 -6.92 8.90
C LEU A 192 -20.23 -6.30 8.58
N PHE A 193 -20.22 -5.30 7.71
CA PHE A 193 -19.01 -4.56 7.38
C PHE A 193 -18.35 -3.96 8.62
N VAL A 194 -19.10 -3.28 9.49
CA VAL A 194 -18.53 -2.69 10.72
C VAL A 194 -17.95 -3.76 11.63
N VAL A 195 -18.67 -4.87 11.84
CA VAL A 195 -18.22 -5.98 12.69
C VAL A 195 -16.91 -6.58 12.17
N PHE A 196 -16.88 -6.96 10.89
CA PHE A 196 -15.69 -7.54 10.28
C PHE A 196 -14.56 -6.52 10.08
N ALA A 197 -14.85 -5.24 9.85
CA ALA A 197 -13.85 -4.18 9.77
C ALA A 197 -13.10 -4.03 11.10
N ILE A 198 -13.82 -4.04 12.23
CA ILE A 198 -13.20 -3.97 13.57
C ILE A 198 -12.33 -5.21 13.79
N LEU A 199 -12.86 -6.40 13.54
CA LEU A 199 -12.16 -7.65 13.77
C LEU A 199 -10.89 -7.77 12.89
N THR A 200 -11.02 -7.52 11.58
CA THR A 200 -9.90 -7.53 10.63
C THR A 200 -8.86 -6.48 11.01
N ARG A 201 -9.26 -5.27 11.41
CA ARG A 201 -8.31 -4.23 11.83
C ARG A 201 -7.47 -4.64 13.06
N LEU A 202 -8.11 -5.25 14.06
CA LEU A 202 -7.42 -5.74 15.25
C LEU A 202 -6.39 -6.83 14.89
N LEU A 203 -6.80 -7.78 14.05
CA LEU A 203 -5.95 -8.89 13.61
C LEU A 203 -4.84 -8.45 12.65
N THR A 204 -5.09 -7.49 11.77
CA THR A 204 -4.05 -6.90 10.91
C THR A 204 -3.01 -6.23 11.78
N THR A 205 -3.40 -5.40 12.76
CA THR A 205 -2.46 -4.73 13.66
C THR A 205 -1.59 -5.73 14.43
N TRP A 206 -2.19 -6.84 14.87
CA TRP A 206 -1.48 -7.92 15.55
C TRP A 206 -0.53 -8.70 14.63
N THR A 207 -0.93 -8.93 13.38
CA THR A 207 -0.14 -9.63 12.35
C THR A 207 1.02 -8.77 11.86
N SER A 208 0.81 -7.47 11.60
CA SER A 208 1.83 -6.53 11.13
C SER A 208 3.03 -6.44 12.06
N LYS A 209 2.82 -6.54 13.39
CA LYS A 209 3.92 -6.60 14.37
C LYS A 209 4.85 -7.79 14.14
N SER A 210 4.29 -8.94 13.75
CA SER A 210 5.10 -10.13 13.48
C SER A 210 5.81 -10.07 12.13
N ILE A 211 5.19 -9.46 11.12
CA ILE A 211 5.81 -9.23 9.82
C ILE A 211 7.01 -8.29 9.99
N TYR A 212 6.84 -7.19 10.72
CA TYR A 212 7.93 -6.26 11.00
C TYR A 212 9.12 -6.94 11.71
N GLU A 213 8.87 -7.78 12.72
CA GLU A 213 9.95 -8.49 13.41
C GLU A 213 10.64 -9.51 12.49
N MET A 214 9.89 -10.18 11.61
CA MET A 214 10.45 -11.07 10.58
C MET A 214 11.39 -10.29 9.64
N ASP A 215 10.92 -9.17 9.07
CA ASP A 215 11.72 -8.33 8.16
C ASP A 215 12.97 -7.77 8.86
N ARG A 216 12.85 -7.42 10.14
CA ARG A 216 13.97 -6.96 10.96
C ARG A 216 15.02 -8.06 11.16
N GLN A 217 14.60 -9.28 11.49
CA GLN A 217 15.53 -10.40 11.65
C GLN A 217 16.17 -10.80 10.31
N GLU A 218 15.46 -10.63 9.19
CA GLU A 218 16.00 -10.86 7.86
C GLU A 218 17.09 -9.83 7.52
N GLY A 219 16.84 -8.56 7.84
CA GLY A 219 17.83 -7.49 7.76
C GLY A 219 19.09 -7.79 8.60
N ASN A 220 18.91 -8.22 9.86
CA ASN A 220 20.03 -8.60 10.73
C ASN A 220 20.83 -9.79 10.16
N PHE A 221 20.16 -10.80 9.62
CA PHE A 221 20.81 -11.95 9.01
C PHE A 221 21.67 -11.53 7.81
N ARG A 222 21.12 -10.67 6.94
CA ARG A 222 21.84 -10.09 5.81
C ARG A 222 23.02 -9.21 6.24
N PHE A 223 22.85 -8.44 7.33
CA PHE A 223 23.89 -7.59 7.88
C PHE A 223 25.12 -8.40 8.34
N VAL A 224 24.91 -9.47 9.10
CA VAL A 224 26.01 -10.35 9.57
C VAL A 224 26.78 -10.94 8.38
N HIS A 225 26.08 -11.40 7.34
CA HIS A 225 26.73 -11.87 6.10
C HIS A 225 27.52 -10.78 5.39
N THR A 226 27.02 -9.54 5.39
CA THR A 226 27.72 -8.40 4.78
C THR A 226 28.99 -8.05 5.56
N GLN A 227 28.94 -8.10 6.90
CA GLN A 227 30.10 -7.88 7.76
C GLN A 227 31.19 -8.92 7.52
N LEU A 228 30.81 -10.21 7.43
CA LEU A 228 31.76 -11.28 7.09
C LEU A 228 32.39 -11.07 5.72
N ARG A 229 31.61 -10.64 4.72
CA ARG A 229 32.14 -10.31 3.38
C ARG A 229 33.20 -9.20 3.43
N LEU A 230 32.93 -8.12 4.17
CA LEU A 230 33.84 -6.99 4.32
C LEU A 230 35.13 -7.35 5.08
N SER A 231 35.04 -8.26 6.07
CA SER A 231 36.18 -8.68 6.90
C SER A 231 36.68 -10.09 6.57
N SER A 232 36.44 -10.54 5.33
CA SER A 232 36.67 -11.93 4.90
C SER A 232 38.15 -12.30 4.94
N GLU A 233 39.03 -11.38 4.57
CA GLU A 233 40.48 -11.55 4.63
C GLU A 233 40.96 -11.77 6.06
N SER A 234 40.56 -10.90 7.00
CA SER A 234 40.89 -11.04 8.43
C SER A 234 40.33 -12.33 9.02
N ALA A 235 39.09 -12.70 8.67
CA ALA A 235 38.47 -13.94 9.12
C ALA A 235 39.21 -15.19 8.59
N ALA A 236 39.72 -15.14 7.35
CA ALA A 236 40.52 -16.20 6.76
C ALA A 236 41.91 -16.32 7.40
N PHE A 237 42.60 -15.19 7.60
CA PHE A 237 43.91 -15.17 8.27
C PHE A 237 43.84 -15.71 9.71
N LEU A 238 42.77 -15.40 10.43
CA LEU A 238 42.54 -15.86 11.80
C LEU A 238 41.87 -17.25 11.87
N ASN A 239 41.55 -17.88 10.73
CA ASN A 239 40.88 -19.18 10.61
C ASN A 239 39.59 -19.31 11.47
N VAL A 240 38.74 -18.28 11.47
CA VAL A 240 37.57 -18.14 12.38
C VAL A 240 36.28 -18.70 11.77
N GLY A 241 36.37 -19.44 10.66
CA GLY A 241 35.21 -19.86 9.86
C GLY A 241 34.12 -20.59 10.64
N HIS A 242 34.49 -21.51 11.55
CA HIS A 242 33.53 -22.24 12.38
C HIS A 242 32.81 -21.35 13.40
N SER A 243 33.50 -20.36 13.96
CA SER A 243 32.91 -19.41 14.92
C SER A 243 31.96 -18.46 14.21
N GLU A 244 32.34 -17.92 13.05
CA GLU A 244 31.47 -17.10 12.19
C GLU A 244 30.22 -17.87 11.75
N GLN A 245 30.38 -19.13 11.34
CA GLN A 245 29.26 -20.01 11.03
C GLN A 245 28.30 -20.15 12.23
N HIS A 246 28.83 -20.28 13.45
CA HIS A 246 28.00 -20.37 14.65
C HIS A 246 27.17 -19.10 14.88
N PHE A 247 27.77 -17.91 14.76
CA PHE A 247 27.06 -16.64 14.89
C PHE A 247 25.98 -16.44 13.82
N ILE A 248 26.30 -16.75 12.56
CA ILE A 248 25.35 -16.71 11.45
C ILE A 248 24.19 -17.69 11.69
N THR A 249 24.49 -18.89 12.18
CA THR A 249 23.46 -19.90 12.50
C THR A 249 22.52 -19.42 13.61
N ILE A 250 23.02 -18.72 14.62
CA ILE A 250 22.18 -18.10 15.67
C ILE A 250 21.24 -17.05 15.05
N ALA A 251 21.77 -16.16 14.20
CA ALA A 251 20.96 -15.16 13.50
C ALA A 251 19.88 -15.83 12.63
N PHE A 252 20.23 -16.89 11.90
CA PHE A 252 19.29 -17.66 11.10
C PHE A 252 18.20 -18.34 11.94
N ARG A 253 18.53 -18.92 13.10
CA ARG A 253 17.54 -19.52 14.00
C ARG A 253 16.54 -18.47 14.55
N ARG A 254 17.01 -17.26 14.85
CA ARG A 254 16.14 -16.13 15.25
C ARG A 254 15.20 -15.73 14.12
N LEU A 255 15.71 -15.67 12.90
CA LEU A 255 14.91 -15.42 11.70
C LEU A 255 13.83 -16.50 11.51
N LEU A 256 14.20 -17.79 11.59
CA LEU A 256 13.24 -18.88 11.48
C LEU A 256 12.13 -18.84 12.54
N HIS A 257 12.47 -18.47 13.78
CA HIS A 257 11.48 -18.28 14.83
C HIS A 257 10.51 -17.14 14.49
N ALA A 258 11.02 -15.99 14.03
CA ALA A 258 10.19 -14.86 13.61
C ALA A 258 9.29 -15.22 12.40
N PHE A 259 9.82 -15.96 11.42
CA PHE A 259 9.05 -16.50 10.30
C PHE A 259 7.91 -17.40 10.76
N ARG A 260 8.18 -18.34 11.68
CA ARG A 260 7.16 -19.26 12.21
C ARG A 260 6.00 -18.51 12.88
N VAL A 261 6.32 -17.50 13.70
CA VAL A 261 5.28 -16.66 14.32
C VAL A 261 4.50 -15.92 13.24
N SER A 262 5.16 -15.33 12.25
CA SER A 262 4.53 -14.59 11.15
C SER A 262 3.55 -15.47 10.36
N ILE A 263 3.95 -16.70 10.03
CA ILE A 263 3.11 -17.68 9.32
C ILE A 263 1.84 -18.00 10.13
N ASN A 264 1.99 -18.34 11.42
CA ASN A 264 0.85 -18.70 12.26
C ASN A 264 -0.14 -17.53 12.41
N ARG A 265 0.34 -16.28 12.52
CA ARG A 265 -0.53 -15.11 12.60
C ARG A 265 -1.26 -14.83 11.28
N LYS A 266 -0.55 -14.96 10.15
CA LYS A 266 -1.13 -14.82 8.80
C LYS A 266 -2.25 -15.84 8.56
N ALA A 267 -2.09 -17.07 9.05
CA ALA A 267 -3.14 -18.09 8.93
C ALA A 267 -4.44 -17.69 9.65
N VAL A 268 -4.34 -17.12 10.86
CA VAL A 268 -5.51 -16.62 11.62
C VAL A 268 -6.17 -15.44 10.90
N LEU A 269 -5.37 -14.49 10.40
CA LEU A 269 -5.88 -13.36 9.64
C LEU A 269 -6.62 -13.85 8.37
N LEU A 270 -6.00 -14.76 7.62
CA LEU A 270 -6.58 -15.34 6.41
C LEU A 270 -7.92 -16.00 6.71
N PHE A 271 -7.98 -16.84 7.75
CA PHE A 271 -9.22 -17.50 8.17
C PHE A 271 -10.37 -16.50 8.38
N ILE A 272 -10.14 -15.41 9.12
CA ILE A 272 -11.16 -14.40 9.38
C ILE A 272 -11.56 -13.62 8.12
N THR A 273 -10.59 -13.23 7.29
CA THR A 273 -10.90 -12.52 6.03
C THR A 273 -11.66 -13.40 5.04
N THR A 274 -11.38 -14.70 5.01
CA THR A 274 -12.11 -15.66 4.19
C THR A 274 -13.51 -15.90 4.76
N MET A 275 -13.66 -16.02 6.08
CA MET A 275 -14.96 -16.14 6.74
C MET A 275 -15.85 -14.93 6.45
N SER A 276 -15.31 -13.71 6.48
CA SER A 276 -16.08 -12.50 6.16
C SER A 276 -16.62 -12.51 4.73
N ALA A 277 -15.81 -12.96 3.76
CA ALA A 277 -16.21 -13.04 2.36
C ALA A 277 -17.37 -14.03 2.15
N TYR A 278 -17.29 -15.23 2.72
CA TYR A 278 -18.36 -16.23 2.60
C TYR A 278 -19.62 -15.85 3.38
N THR A 279 -19.47 -15.20 4.54
CA THR A 279 -20.62 -14.69 5.31
C THR A 279 -21.39 -13.63 4.54
N GLY A 280 -20.69 -12.77 3.78
CA GLY A 280 -21.33 -11.80 2.87
C GLY A 280 -22.21 -12.44 1.80
N GLY A 281 -21.81 -13.61 1.28
CA GLY A 281 -22.63 -14.39 0.33
C GLY A 281 -23.91 -14.94 0.96
N ILE A 282 -23.83 -15.42 2.21
CA ILE A 282 -25.03 -15.90 2.95
C ILE A 282 -25.97 -14.73 3.25
N LEU A 283 -25.42 -13.58 3.68
CA LEU A 283 -26.21 -12.38 3.96
C LEU A 283 -26.98 -11.95 2.72
N ASN A 284 -26.36 -12.01 1.55
CA ASN A 284 -27.00 -11.67 0.29
C ASN A 284 -28.32 -12.45 0.08
N TYR A 285 -28.30 -13.77 0.25
CA TYR A 285 -29.51 -14.58 0.13
C TYR A 285 -30.53 -14.33 1.24
N LEU A 286 -30.09 -14.03 2.46
CA LEU A 286 -30.99 -13.69 3.57
C LEU A 286 -31.70 -12.35 3.34
N ALA A 287 -30.97 -11.35 2.85
CA ALA A 287 -31.53 -10.05 2.45
C ALA A 287 -32.53 -10.20 1.30
N LEU A 288 -32.20 -10.99 0.27
CA LEU A 288 -33.13 -11.26 -0.83
C LEU A 288 -34.37 -12.01 -0.37
N GLY A 289 -34.21 -13.04 0.47
CA GLY A 289 -35.31 -13.85 1.00
C GLY A 289 -36.27 -13.02 1.83
N THR A 290 -35.76 -12.16 2.72
CA THR A 290 -36.60 -11.28 3.55
C THR A 290 -37.42 -10.31 2.70
N VAL A 291 -36.84 -9.70 1.66
CA VAL A 291 -37.59 -8.80 0.76
C VAL A 291 -38.64 -9.59 -0.04
N LEU A 292 -38.28 -10.77 -0.56
CA LEU A 292 -39.21 -11.62 -1.31
C LEU A 292 -40.40 -12.09 -0.46
N PHE A 293 -40.14 -12.62 0.74
CA PHE A 293 -41.19 -13.12 1.63
C PHE A 293 -41.99 -12.01 2.32
N SER A 294 -41.48 -10.77 2.36
CA SER A 294 -42.23 -9.61 2.86
C SER A 294 -43.34 -9.13 1.92
N GLY A 295 -43.46 -9.71 0.72
CA GLY A 295 -44.49 -9.36 -0.26
C GLY A 295 -44.23 -8.06 -1.03
N PHE A 296 -43.02 -7.49 -0.91
CA PHE A 296 -42.65 -6.22 -1.56
C PHE A 296 -42.66 -6.28 -3.11
N PHE A 297 -42.62 -7.48 -3.70
CA PHE A 297 -42.52 -7.68 -5.15
C PHE A 297 -43.85 -7.94 -5.89
N GLY A 298 -45.01 -7.84 -5.21
CA GLY A 298 -46.33 -7.86 -5.88
C GLY A 298 -46.58 -9.06 -6.82
N GLN A 299 -47.40 -8.85 -7.86
CA GLN A 299 -47.76 -9.83 -8.91
C GLN A 299 -46.79 -9.78 -10.12
N LEU A 300 -45.47 -9.64 -9.90
CA LEU A 300 -44.51 -9.71 -11.00
C LEU A 300 -44.46 -11.13 -11.59
N SER A 301 -44.15 -11.23 -12.88
CA SER A 301 -44.00 -12.54 -13.54
C SER A 301 -42.79 -13.31 -13.00
N THR A 302 -42.81 -14.64 -13.06
CA THR A 302 -41.71 -15.50 -12.59
C THR A 302 -40.37 -15.14 -13.28
N VAL A 303 -40.42 -14.69 -14.54
CA VAL A 303 -39.24 -14.24 -15.30
C VAL A 303 -38.68 -12.95 -14.69
N GLU A 304 -39.52 -11.95 -14.45
CA GLU A 304 -39.11 -10.65 -13.88
C GLU A 304 -38.56 -10.80 -12.47
N ILE A 305 -39.18 -11.67 -11.64
CA ILE A 305 -38.70 -11.97 -10.29
C ILE A 305 -37.28 -12.57 -10.36
N THR A 306 -37.03 -13.49 -11.28
CA THR A 306 -35.72 -14.16 -11.39
C THR A 306 -34.64 -13.17 -11.84
N VAL A 307 -34.93 -12.32 -12.82
CA VAL A 307 -34.02 -11.26 -13.29
C VAL A 307 -33.73 -10.28 -12.15
N LEU A 308 -34.76 -9.82 -11.44
CA LEU A 308 -34.66 -8.86 -10.36
C LEU A 308 -33.84 -9.40 -9.17
N ILE A 309 -34.04 -10.67 -8.80
CA ILE A 309 -33.24 -11.35 -7.77
C ILE A 309 -31.76 -11.34 -8.18
N SER A 310 -31.46 -11.66 -9.44
CA SER A 310 -30.08 -11.68 -9.92
C SER A 310 -29.44 -10.29 -9.94
N GLU A 311 -30.14 -9.26 -10.40
CA GLU A 311 -29.64 -7.87 -10.39
C GLU A 311 -29.36 -7.39 -8.97
N THR A 312 -30.32 -7.60 -8.08
CA THR A 312 -30.24 -7.17 -6.68
C THR A 312 -29.11 -7.91 -5.94
N SER A 313 -28.98 -9.21 -6.19
CA SER A 313 -27.90 -10.05 -5.68
C SER A 313 -26.53 -9.51 -6.10
N PHE A 314 -26.39 -9.15 -7.38
CA PHE A 314 -25.18 -8.54 -7.90
C PHE A 314 -24.89 -7.21 -7.18
N TYR A 315 -25.85 -6.29 -7.09
CA TYR A 315 -25.64 -5.00 -6.44
C TYR A 315 -25.21 -5.13 -4.98
N LEU A 316 -25.84 -6.04 -4.22
CA LEU A 316 -25.54 -6.23 -2.81
C LEU A 316 -24.17 -6.89 -2.61
N LEU A 317 -23.85 -7.91 -3.40
CA LEU A 317 -22.53 -8.57 -3.32
C LEU A 317 -21.41 -7.61 -3.76
N TYR A 318 -21.66 -6.78 -4.77
CA TYR A 318 -20.71 -5.78 -5.22
C TYR A 318 -20.55 -4.64 -4.21
N LEU A 319 -21.62 -4.22 -3.53
CA LEU A 319 -21.54 -3.30 -2.40
C LEU A 319 -20.66 -3.87 -1.27
N ILE A 320 -20.87 -5.13 -0.89
CA ILE A 320 -20.03 -5.81 0.12
C ILE A 320 -18.56 -5.86 -0.34
N ASN A 321 -18.31 -6.12 -1.62
CA ASN A 321 -16.96 -6.08 -2.18
C ASN A 321 -16.34 -4.68 -2.03
N LYS A 322 -17.04 -3.61 -2.43
CA LYS A 322 -16.54 -2.23 -2.33
C LYS A 322 -16.35 -1.73 -0.90
N LEU A 323 -17.15 -2.23 0.02
CA LEU A 323 -16.92 -2.03 1.46
C LEU A 323 -15.65 -2.77 1.90
N THR A 324 -15.47 -4.03 1.51
CA THR A 324 -14.27 -4.81 1.84
C THR A 324 -13.00 -4.15 1.30
N THR A 325 -13.02 -3.63 0.08
CA THR A 325 -11.86 -2.90 -0.49
C THR A 325 -11.52 -1.63 0.29
N LEU A 326 -12.46 -0.99 1.02
CA LEU A 326 -12.14 0.12 1.94
C LEU A 326 -11.34 -0.36 3.16
N ILE A 327 -11.58 -1.57 3.66
CA ILE A 327 -10.77 -2.15 4.76
C ILE A 327 -9.35 -2.41 4.25
N ASP A 328 -9.22 -3.01 3.07
CA ASP A 328 -7.93 -3.28 2.46
C ASP A 328 -7.15 -1.98 2.21
N LEU A 329 -7.86 -0.95 1.73
CA LEU A 329 -7.31 0.39 1.57
C LEU A 329 -6.79 0.97 2.89
N ALA A 330 -7.50 0.80 4.00
CA ALA A 330 -7.04 1.24 5.31
C ALA A 330 -5.75 0.53 5.75
N ASN A 331 -5.60 -0.76 5.41
CA ASN A 331 -4.38 -1.52 5.67
C ASN A 331 -3.21 -1.01 4.80
N GLN A 332 -3.45 -0.79 3.50
CA GLN A 332 -2.46 -0.21 2.59
C GLN A 332 -2.01 1.19 3.01
N ILE A 333 -2.96 2.05 3.42
CA ILE A 333 -2.65 3.39 3.97
C ILE A 333 -1.82 3.26 5.25
N SER A 334 -2.16 2.31 6.14
CA SER A 334 -1.38 2.10 7.37
C SER A 334 0.06 1.66 7.07
N GLN A 335 0.25 0.80 6.06
CA GLN A 335 1.58 0.41 5.59
C GLN A 335 2.32 1.59 4.96
N LEU A 336 1.65 2.38 4.12
CA LEU A 336 2.19 3.59 3.51
C LEU A 336 2.63 4.60 4.59
N VAL A 337 1.84 4.77 5.66
CA VAL A 337 2.19 5.62 6.79
C VAL A 337 3.44 5.09 7.50
N GLY A 338 3.50 3.79 7.79
CA GLY A 338 4.65 3.17 8.46
C GLY A 338 5.95 3.34 7.69
N VAL A 339 5.97 2.94 6.41
CA VAL A 339 7.16 3.01 5.55
C VAL A 339 7.47 4.45 5.15
N GLY A 340 6.45 5.24 4.81
CA GLY A 340 6.61 6.65 4.47
C GLY A 340 7.21 7.48 5.61
N HIS A 341 6.91 7.16 6.88
CA HIS A 341 7.51 7.85 8.01
C HIS A 341 9.04 7.64 8.06
N ARG A 342 9.53 6.46 7.66
CA ARG A 342 10.96 6.16 7.61
C ARG A 342 11.66 6.99 6.52
N ILE A 343 11.01 7.15 5.37
CA ILE A 343 11.49 8.00 4.27
C ILE A 343 11.47 9.48 4.66
N LEU A 344 10.38 9.96 5.27
CA LEU A 344 10.29 11.34 5.75
C LEU A 344 11.32 11.64 6.84
N THR A 345 11.59 10.68 7.72
CA THR A 345 12.62 10.81 8.75
C THR A 345 14.00 10.93 8.10
N LEU A 346 14.31 10.09 7.11
CA LEU A 346 15.55 10.18 6.32
C LEU A 346 15.66 11.56 5.63
N ASN A 347 14.62 12.01 4.94
CA ASN A 347 14.61 13.32 4.29
C ASN A 347 14.79 14.46 5.31
N GLY A 348 14.14 14.38 6.48
CA GLY A 348 14.30 15.36 7.55
C GLY A 348 15.71 15.40 8.13
N TYR A 349 16.40 14.26 8.24
CA TYR A 349 17.82 14.23 8.61
C TYR A 349 18.71 14.81 7.53
N LEU A 350 18.46 14.50 6.26
CA LEU A 350 19.17 15.08 5.12
C LEU A 350 19.03 16.61 5.10
N ASP A 351 17.82 17.12 5.27
CA ASP A 351 17.53 18.56 5.31
C ASP A 351 18.23 19.27 6.48
N LYS A 352 18.31 18.63 7.66
CA LYS A 352 19.09 19.16 8.79
C LYS A 352 20.60 19.19 8.50
N CYS A 353 21.10 18.19 7.78
CA CYS A 353 22.52 18.14 7.41
C CYS A 353 22.88 19.15 6.32
N CYS A 354 21.91 19.70 5.58
CA CYS A 354 22.16 20.73 4.56
C CYS A 354 22.79 22.02 5.13
N ILE A 355 22.63 22.30 6.42
CA ILE A 355 23.17 23.50 7.08
C ILE A 355 24.69 23.34 7.37
N HIS A 356 25.22 22.13 7.27
CA HIS A 356 26.58 21.80 7.69
C HIS A 356 27.44 21.40 6.49
N ASP A 357 28.53 22.14 6.26
CA ASP A 357 29.46 21.89 5.14
C ASP A 357 30.38 20.67 5.41
N SER A 358 30.54 20.28 6.67
CA SER A 358 31.41 19.15 7.06
C SER A 358 30.85 18.32 8.22
N PRO A 359 31.25 17.03 8.34
CA PRO A 359 30.91 16.21 9.50
C PRO A 359 31.34 16.82 10.85
N ALA A 360 32.47 17.54 10.86
CA ALA A 360 32.95 18.22 12.07
C ALA A 360 32.00 19.33 12.53
N THR A 361 31.48 20.14 11.61
CA THR A 361 30.49 21.19 11.92
C THR A 361 29.17 20.61 12.43
N TYR A 362 28.78 19.42 11.94
CA TYR A 362 27.61 18.70 12.43
C TYR A 362 27.80 18.18 13.86
N SER A 363 28.95 17.54 14.15
CA SER A 363 29.26 17.08 15.50
C SER A 363 29.36 18.24 16.49
N ALA A 364 29.96 19.36 16.07
CA ALA A 364 30.07 20.56 16.90
C ALA A 364 28.70 21.17 17.23
N SER A 365 27.74 21.17 16.30
CA SER A 365 26.40 21.69 16.56
C SER A 365 25.61 20.82 17.55
N GLN A 366 25.78 19.48 17.49
CA GLN A 366 25.14 18.56 18.43
C GLN A 366 25.72 18.65 19.85
N VAL A 367 27.03 18.85 19.98
CA VAL A 367 27.71 18.86 21.28
C VAL A 367 27.66 20.25 21.93
N CYS A 368 27.83 21.32 21.16
CA CYS A 368 28.02 22.67 21.70
C CYS A 368 26.81 23.60 21.56
N ASN A 369 25.67 23.16 20.99
CA ASN A 369 24.56 24.05 20.56
C ASN A 369 25.05 25.26 19.74
N ALA A 370 26.19 25.13 19.06
CA ALA A 370 26.78 26.20 18.29
C ALA A 370 26.10 26.26 16.91
N VAL A 371 25.55 27.43 16.56
CA VAL A 371 25.05 27.69 15.21
C VAL A 371 26.26 27.83 14.29
N PRO A 372 26.39 27.01 13.24
CA PRO A 372 27.49 27.15 12.30
C PRO A 372 27.38 28.51 11.57
N ILE A 373 28.46 29.29 11.60
CA ILE A 373 28.60 30.45 10.73
C ILE A 373 28.93 29.89 9.34
N VAL A 374 27.95 29.87 8.44
CA VAL A 374 28.12 29.41 7.06
C VAL A 374 29.16 30.30 6.38
N SER A 375 30.33 29.75 6.04
CA SER A 375 31.22 30.38 5.07
C SER A 375 30.59 30.22 3.70
N THR A 376 30.09 31.30 3.11
CA THR A 376 29.63 31.34 1.72
C THR A 376 30.63 30.60 0.82
N PRO A 377 30.18 29.77 -0.13
CA PRO A 377 31.10 29.13 -1.06
C PRO A 377 31.87 30.23 -1.79
N PHE A 378 33.20 30.20 -1.68
CA PHE A 378 34.04 31.02 -2.54
C PHE A 378 33.57 30.82 -3.99
N PRO A 379 33.25 31.89 -4.75
CA PRO A 379 33.05 31.73 -6.17
C PRO A 379 34.32 31.10 -6.76
N PRO A 380 34.24 30.29 -7.83
CA PRO A 380 35.41 29.76 -8.48
C PRO A 380 36.27 30.96 -8.91
N SER A 381 37.35 31.21 -8.17
CA SER A 381 38.29 32.27 -8.48
C SER A 381 38.98 31.87 -9.78
N LEU A 382 38.59 32.55 -10.86
CA LEU A 382 39.49 33.09 -11.89
C LEU A 382 40.88 32.42 -11.90
N PHE A 383 40.95 31.20 -12.44
CA PHE A 383 42.15 30.73 -13.13
C PHE A 383 41.92 30.91 -14.62
N ASP A 384 41.75 32.17 -15.01
CA ASP A 384 41.90 32.63 -16.38
C ASP A 384 42.78 33.88 -16.33
N GLY A 385 44.02 33.75 -16.78
CA GLY A 385 44.92 34.86 -17.08
C GLY A 385 45.98 35.17 -16.02
N ALA A 386 47.17 34.58 -16.15
CA ALA A 386 48.45 35.30 -16.13
C ALA A 386 49.63 34.36 -16.42
N ARG A 387 50.18 34.51 -17.64
CA ARG A 387 51.56 34.27 -18.13
C ARG A 387 52.27 32.96 -17.84
#